data_AF-A0A1L9GQP9-F1
#
_entry.id   AF-A0A1L9GQP9-F1
#
_cell.length_a   1.000
_cell.length_b   1.000
_cell.length_c   1.000
_cell.angle_alpha   90.00
_cell.angle_beta   90.00
_cell.angle_gamma   90.00
#
_symmetry.space_group_name_H-M   'P 1'
#
loop_
_entity.id
_entity.type
_entity.pdbx_description
1 polymer ?
#
loop_
_entity_poly.entity_id
_entity_poly.type
_entity_poly.pdbx_seq_one_letter_code
_entity_poly.pdbx_strand_id
1 'polypeptide(L)'
;MIIKNANNWSSHSVSDALFWSALSFVIVSGWMLFMGPNFYSTHPYKFYFFAATVLAYFFGYITASIYILVTSIYANLYFVPPFGIFTLTLDEFERFLINLLFGSVAIFFIEVLQRQRFKSKLLLLVSESRYLILLHRDNQLLQELKRKE
;
A
#
# COMPACT_ATOMS: atom_id res chain seq x y z
N MET A 1 19.91 -11.44 -2.63
CA MET A 1 18.94 -10.37 -2.31
C MET A 1 19.74 -9.11 -2.03
N ILE A 2 19.55 -8.03 -2.80
CA ILE A 2 20.24 -6.75 -2.53
C ILE A 2 19.57 -6.14 -1.30
N ILE A 3 20.32 -5.91 -0.22
CA ILE A 3 19.79 -5.32 1.01
C ILE A 3 19.40 -3.88 0.71
N LYS A 4 18.10 -3.59 0.72
CA LYS A 4 17.57 -2.23 0.55
C LYS A 4 17.30 -1.61 1.93
N ASN A 5 17.35 -0.28 1.98
CA ASN A 5 16.98 0.49 3.16
C ASN A 5 15.53 0.16 3.56
N ALA A 6 15.27 -0.02 4.86
CA ALA A 6 13.94 -0.27 5.40
C ALA A 6 12.90 0.83 5.04
N ASN A 7 13.37 2.02 4.68
CA ASN A 7 12.50 3.09 4.20
C ASN A 7 11.97 2.90 2.76
N ASN A 8 12.57 2.01 1.96
CA ASN A 8 12.15 1.68 0.61
C ASN A 8 11.84 0.18 0.51
N TRP A 9 10.77 -0.24 1.19
CA TRP A 9 10.37 -1.64 1.30
C TRP A 9 9.73 -2.18 0.01
N SER A 10 9.10 -1.34 -0.82
CA SER A 10 8.52 -1.76 -2.08
C SER A 10 9.61 -1.88 -3.15
N SER A 11 9.68 -3.04 -3.80
CA SER A 11 10.66 -3.32 -4.87
C SER A 11 10.13 -3.00 -6.26
N HIS A 12 8.88 -2.54 -6.37
CA HIS A 12 8.19 -2.31 -7.64
C HIS A 12 8.63 -1.01 -8.30
N SER A 13 8.61 -1.00 -9.63
CA SER A 13 8.86 0.21 -10.41
C SER A 13 7.69 1.18 -10.28
N VAL A 14 7.96 2.48 -10.41
CA VAL A 14 6.94 3.53 -10.46
C VAL A 14 6.02 3.32 -11.67
N SER A 15 6.56 2.84 -12.79
CA SER A 15 5.77 2.50 -13.99
C SER A 15 4.71 1.44 -13.72
N ASP A 16 5.08 0.40 -12.97
CA ASP A 16 4.19 -0.71 -12.64
C ASP A 16 3.11 -0.22 -11.69
N ALA A 17 3.50 0.57 -10.69
CA ALA A 17 2.56 1.19 -9.76
C ALA A 17 1.52 2.06 -10.49
N LEU A 18 1.96 2.84 -11.48
CA LEU A 18 1.07 3.63 -12.32
C LEU A 18 0.13 2.76 -13.16
N PHE A 19 0.65 1.73 -13.83
CA PHE A 19 -0.16 0.81 -14.63
C PHE A 19 -1.27 0.15 -13.80
N TRP A 20 -0.91 -0.43 -12.64
CA TRP A 20 -1.88 -1.08 -11.76
C TRP A 20 -2.86 -0.09 -11.13
N SER A 21 -2.42 1.13 -10.81
CA SER A 21 -3.32 2.17 -10.32
C SER A 21 -4.35 2.57 -11.38
N ALA A 22 -3.93 2.82 -12.63
CA ALA A 22 -4.83 3.12 -13.74
C ALA A 22 -5.79 1.97 -14.03
N LEU A 23 -5.30 0.72 -14.06
CA LEU A 23 -6.12 -0.46 -14.26
C LEU A 23 -7.20 -0.58 -13.17
N SER A 24 -6.82 -0.44 -11.90
CA SER A 24 -7.75 -0.51 -10.77
C SER A 24 -8.82 0.59 -10.86
N PHE A 25 -8.44 1.79 -11.29
CA PHE A 25 -9.37 2.90 -11.49
C PHE A 25 -10.41 2.55 -12.56
N VAL A 26 -9.98 2.07 -13.73
CA VAL A 26 -10.90 1.69 -14.80
C VAL A 26 -11.85 0.58 -14.36
N ILE A 27 -11.34 -0.43 -13.65
CA ILE A 27 -12.16 -1.54 -13.14
C ILE A 27 -13.20 -1.05 -12.13
N VAL A 28 -12.79 -0.24 -11.14
CA VAL A 28 -13.71 0.27 -10.12
C VAL A 28 -14.76 1.18 -10.74
N SER A 29 -14.35 2.13 -11.58
CA SER A 29 -15.28 3.03 -12.26
C SER A 29 -16.26 2.26 -13.15
N GLY A 30 -15.77 1.28 -13.91
CA GLY A 30 -16.62 0.41 -14.73
C GLY A 30 -17.62 -0.40 -13.90
N TRP A 31 -17.17 -0.95 -12.77
CA TRP A 31 -18.03 -1.68 -11.83
C TRP A 31 -19.13 -0.77 -11.23
N MET A 32 -18.78 0.45 -10.85
CA MET A 32 -19.73 1.42 -10.29
C MET A 32 -20.79 1.83 -11.31
N LEU A 33 -20.39 2.07 -12.56
CA LEU A 33 -21.32 2.38 -13.65
C LEU A 33 -22.24 1.20 -13.96
N PHE A 34 -21.73 -0.03 -13.93
CA PHE A 34 -22.52 -1.24 -14.16
C PHE A 34 -23.60 -1.45 -13.10
N MET A 35 -23.31 -1.18 -11.82
CA MET A 35 -24.28 -1.30 -10.72
C MET A 35 -25.38 -0.23 -10.74
N GLY A 36 -25.11 0.90 -11.39
CA GLY A 36 -26.08 1.96 -11.60
C GLY A 36 -26.23 2.97 -10.46
N PRO A 37 -27.15 3.95 -10.61
CA PRO A 37 -27.19 5.18 -9.80
C PRO A 37 -27.42 5.03 -8.31
N ASN A 38 -28.30 4.10 -7.93
CA ASN A 38 -28.64 3.89 -6.53
C ASN A 38 -27.43 3.40 -5.72
N PHE A 39 -26.54 2.65 -6.38
CA PHE A 39 -25.39 2.05 -5.73
C PHE A 39 -24.27 3.07 -5.48
N TYR A 40 -23.84 3.77 -6.52
CA TYR A 40 -22.73 4.72 -6.39
C TYR A 40 -23.10 5.95 -5.55
N SER A 41 -24.37 6.38 -5.55
CA SER A 41 -24.84 7.49 -4.71
C SER A 41 -24.75 7.15 -3.21
N THR A 42 -25.02 5.89 -2.85
CA THR A 42 -24.95 5.44 -1.46
C THR A 42 -23.49 5.30 -0.99
N HIS A 43 -22.60 4.82 -1.86
CA HIS A 43 -21.22 4.47 -1.50
C HIS A 43 -20.17 4.96 -2.52
N PRO A 44 -20.01 6.28 -2.70
CA PRO A 44 -19.19 6.84 -3.79
C PRO A 44 -17.68 6.62 -3.61
N TYR A 45 -17.17 6.50 -2.38
CA TYR A 45 -15.71 6.42 -2.13
C TYR A 45 -15.21 5.01 -1.76
N LYS A 46 -16.10 4.13 -1.26
CA LYS A 46 -15.68 2.89 -0.57
C LYS A 46 -14.85 1.94 -1.44
N PHE A 47 -15.23 1.78 -2.70
CA PHE A 47 -14.50 0.89 -3.63
C PHE A 47 -13.14 1.45 -4.03
N TYR A 48 -13.04 2.77 -4.20
CA TYR A 48 -11.76 3.43 -4.43
C TYR A 48 -10.84 3.32 -3.21
N PHE A 49 -11.38 3.40 -1.99
CA PHE A 49 -10.59 3.19 -0.77
C PHE A 49 -10.10 1.75 -0.64
N PHE A 50 -10.93 0.77 -1.01
CA PHE A 50 -10.49 -0.62 -1.06
C PHE A 50 -9.35 -0.81 -2.07
N ALA A 51 -9.50 -0.28 -3.28
CA ALA A 51 -8.45 -0.33 -4.30
C ALA A 51 -7.16 0.37 -3.82
N ALA A 52 -7.29 1.54 -3.19
CA ALA A 52 -6.17 2.28 -2.63
C ALA A 52 -5.44 1.53 -1.53
N THR A 53 -6.19 0.81 -0.68
CA THR A 53 -5.65 -0.04 0.40
C THR A 53 -4.80 -1.17 -0.19
N VAL A 54 -5.28 -1.80 -1.26
CA VAL A 54 -4.53 -2.82 -2.01
C VAL A 54 -3.27 -2.21 -2.63
N LEU A 55 -3.38 -1.05 -3.27
CA LEU A 55 -2.23 -0.35 -3.85
C LEU A 55 -1.20 0.04 -2.78
N ALA A 56 -1.64 0.51 -1.60
CA ALA A 56 -0.79 0.85 -0.48
C ALA A 56 -0.02 -0.38 0.01
N TYR A 57 -0.67 -1.54 0.05
CA TYR A 57 -0.06 -2.79 0.48
C TYR A 57 1.05 -3.27 -0.46
N PHE A 58 0.95 -3.05 -1.78
CA PHE A 58 1.93 -3.52 -2.75
C PHE A 58 2.96 -2.47 -3.19
N PHE A 59 2.52 -1.26 -3.48
CA PHE A 59 3.33 -0.22 -4.12
C PHE A 59 3.81 0.87 -3.14
N GLY A 60 3.18 0.98 -1.97
CA GLY A 60 3.55 1.90 -0.90
C GLY A 60 2.64 3.10 -0.76
N TYR A 61 2.86 3.87 0.32
CA TYR A 61 1.96 4.96 0.70
C TYR A 61 1.87 6.11 -0.32
N ILE A 62 2.95 6.45 -1.03
CA ILE A 62 2.97 7.62 -1.94
C ILE A 62 1.98 7.41 -3.08
N THR A 63 2.10 6.29 -3.79
CA THR A 63 1.20 5.94 -4.90
C THR A 63 -0.24 5.86 -4.42
N ALA A 64 -0.49 5.21 -3.28
CA ALA A 64 -1.84 5.08 -2.74
C ALA A 64 -2.44 6.43 -2.32
N SER A 65 -1.65 7.35 -1.76
CA SER A 65 -2.11 8.67 -1.36
C SER A 65 -2.51 9.52 -2.57
N ILE A 66 -1.69 9.51 -3.62
CA ILE A 66 -2.00 10.17 -4.89
C ILE A 66 -3.27 9.57 -5.51
N TYR A 67 -3.38 8.23 -5.49
CA TYR A 67 -4.55 7.54 -6.00
C TYR A 67 -5.84 7.92 -5.25
N ILE A 68 -5.83 7.95 -3.91
CA ILE A 68 -6.99 8.39 -3.12
C ILE A 68 -7.36 9.83 -3.45
N LEU A 69 -6.38 10.74 -3.55
CA LEU A 69 -6.65 12.14 -3.86
C LEU A 69 -7.35 12.29 -5.22
N VAL A 70 -6.79 11.68 -6.27
CA VAL A 70 -7.35 11.74 -7.62
C VAL A 70 -8.73 11.09 -7.68
N THR A 71 -8.88 9.90 -7.10
CA THR A 71 -10.15 9.17 -7.15
C THR A 71 -11.24 9.80 -6.29
N SER A 72 -10.89 10.47 -5.19
CA SER A 72 -11.88 11.17 -4.36
C SER A 72 -12.41 12.43 -5.05
N ILE A 73 -11.55 13.16 -5.78
CA ILE A 73 -11.97 14.29 -6.63
C ILE A 73 -12.88 13.78 -7.75
N TYR A 74 -12.47 12.71 -8.43
CA TYR A 74 -13.27 12.07 -9.47
C TYR A 74 -14.63 11.60 -8.95
N ALA A 75 -14.66 10.95 -7.79
CA ALA A 75 -15.88 10.41 -7.21
C ALA A 75 -16.86 11.52 -6.81
N ASN A 76 -16.37 12.66 -6.30
CA ASN A 76 -17.22 13.82 -6.04
C ASN A 76 -17.88 14.36 -7.30
N LEU A 77 -17.13 14.48 -8.40
CA LEU A 77 -17.66 15.05 -9.64
C LEU A 77 -18.74 14.18 -10.29
N TYR A 78 -18.59 12.85 -10.23
CA TYR A 78 -19.43 11.92 -10.99
C TYR A 78 -20.45 11.13 -10.17
N PHE A 79 -20.21 10.90 -8.87
CA PHE A 79 -21.06 10.01 -8.07
C PHE A 79 -21.78 10.71 -6.91
N VAL A 80 -21.46 11.97 -6.62
CA VAL A 80 -22.15 12.77 -5.60
C VAL A 80 -23.03 13.82 -6.30
N PRO A 81 -24.33 13.91 -5.96
CA PRO A 81 -25.20 14.96 -6.46
C PRO A 81 -24.87 16.31 -5.79
N PRO A 82 -24.90 17.46 -6.51
CA PRO A 82 -25.23 17.63 -7.92
C PRO A 82 -24.09 17.21 -8.88
N PHE A 83 -24.40 16.34 -9.85
CA PHE A 83 -23.41 15.80 -10.77
C PHE A 83 -22.77 16.88 -11.65
N GLY A 84 -21.45 16.83 -11.82
CA GLY A 84 -20.71 17.71 -12.74
C GLY A 84 -20.50 19.14 -12.24
N ILE A 85 -20.94 19.48 -11.03
CA ILE A 85 -20.70 20.78 -10.41
C ILE A 85 -19.89 20.55 -9.14
N PHE A 86 -18.73 21.20 -9.03
CA PHE A 86 -17.97 21.21 -7.78
C PHE A 86 -18.59 22.24 -6.84
N THR A 87 -19.72 21.89 -6.22
CA THR A 87 -20.25 22.67 -5.11
C THR A 87 -19.40 22.39 -3.86
N LEU A 88 -18.96 23.46 -3.22
CA LEU A 88 -18.18 23.43 -1.98
C LEU A 88 -19.05 24.00 -0.86
N THR A 89 -20.23 23.42 -0.66
CA THR A 89 -20.97 23.69 0.57
C THR A 89 -20.18 23.13 1.77
N LEU A 90 -20.37 23.71 2.95
CA LEU A 90 -19.67 23.24 4.16
C LEU A 90 -19.92 21.75 4.45
N ASP A 91 -21.13 21.25 4.21
CA ASP A 91 -21.49 19.85 4.41
C ASP A 91 -20.80 18.92 3.39
N GLU A 92 -20.73 19.30 2.11
CA GLU A 92 -19.99 18.54 1.09
C GLU A 92 -18.48 18.50 1.38
N PHE A 93 -17.91 19.62 1.83
CA PHE A 93 -16.50 19.68 2.20
C PHE A 93 -16.21 18.82 3.43
N GLU A 94 -17.06 18.87 4.46
CA GLU A 94 -16.94 18.04 5.65
C GLU A 94 -16.98 16.55 5.30
N ARG A 95 -17.96 16.13 4.48
CA ARG A 95 -18.06 14.73 4.03
C ARG A 95 -16.84 14.29 3.23
N PHE A 96 -16.36 15.13 2.32
CA PHE A 96 -15.14 14.85 1.56
C PHE A 96 -13.94 14.67 2.48
N LEU A 97 -13.76 15.58 3.44
CA LEU A 97 -12.63 15.59 4.35
C LEU A 97 -12.64 14.37 5.29
N ILE A 98 -13.80 13.99 5.85
CA ILE A 98 -13.96 12.80 6.67
C ILE A 98 -13.58 11.53 5.89
N ASN A 99 -14.08 11.40 4.67
CA ASN A 99 -13.78 10.23 3.84
C ASN A 99 -12.29 10.18 3.46
N LEU A 100 -11.71 11.31 3.08
CA LEU A 100 -10.29 11.40 2.74
C LEU A 100 -9.40 11.05 3.94
N LEU A 101 -9.70 11.60 5.13
CA LEU A 101 -8.98 11.26 6.35
C LEU A 101 -9.11 9.77 6.68
N PHE A 102 -10.29 9.18 6.52
CA PHE A 102 -10.51 7.76 6.75
C PHE A 102 -9.62 6.90 5.84
N GLY A 103 -9.58 7.22 4.54
CA GLY A 103 -8.69 6.56 3.58
C GLY A 103 -7.20 6.75 3.90
N SER A 104 -6.80 7.98 4.27
CA SER A 104 -5.41 8.29 4.63
C SER A 104 -4.94 7.54 5.88
N VAL A 105 -5.80 7.43 6.90
CA VAL A 105 -5.49 6.67 8.13
C VAL A 105 -5.29 5.19 7.81
N ALA A 106 -6.13 4.61 6.94
CA ALA A 106 -5.98 3.22 6.51
C ALA A 106 -4.63 2.99 5.79
N ILE A 107 -4.26 3.88 4.85
CA ILE A 107 -2.95 3.82 4.17
C ILE A 107 -1.80 3.94 5.19
N PHE A 108 -1.91 4.88 6.14
CA PHE A 108 -0.89 5.08 7.16
C PHE A 108 -0.66 3.81 8.00
N PHE A 109 -1.74 3.16 8.45
CA PHE A 109 -1.61 1.90 9.20
C PHE A 109 -0.93 0.81 8.38
N ILE A 110 -1.29 0.67 7.11
CA ILE A 110 -0.65 -0.32 6.22
C ILE A 110 0.84 -0.03 6.05
N GLU A 111 1.21 1.23 5.87
CA GLU A 111 2.60 1.64 5.72
C GLU A 111 3.42 1.31 6.96
N VAL A 112 2.88 1.60 8.15
CA VAL A 112 3.53 1.24 9.43
C VAL A 112 3.69 -0.27 9.52
N LEU A 113 2.64 -1.04 9.21
CA LEU A 113 2.66 -2.50 9.28
C LEU A 113 3.72 -3.09 8.33
N GLN A 114 3.79 -2.61 7.08
CA GLN A 114 4.75 -3.08 6.09
C GLN A 114 6.19 -2.75 6.49
N ARG A 115 6.43 -1.55 7.03
CA ARG A 115 7.75 -1.17 7.54
C ARG A 115 8.21 -2.08 8.68
N GLN A 116 7.32 -2.41 9.62
CA GLN A 116 7.66 -3.33 10.70
C GLN A 116 7.93 -4.75 10.19
N ARG A 117 7.09 -5.25 9.27
CA ARG A 117 7.30 -6.56 8.63
C ARG A 117 8.65 -6.65 7.93
N PHE A 118 9.04 -5.61 7.18
CA PHE A 118 10.32 -5.57 6.48
C PHE A 118 11.50 -5.54 7.45
N LYS A 119 11.41 -4.76 8.54
CA LYS A 119 12.43 -4.74 9.60
C LYS A 119 12.62 -6.12 10.24
N SER A 120 11.54 -6.80 10.61
CA SER A 120 11.61 -8.14 11.18
C SER A 120 12.25 -9.15 10.22
N LYS A 121 11.92 -9.06 8.91
CA LYS A 121 12.54 -9.92 7.89
C LYS A 121 14.05 -9.66 7.78
N LEU A 122 14.49 -8.41 7.81
CA LEU A 122 15.91 -8.07 7.80
C LEU A 122 16.64 -8.62 9.04
N LEU A 123 16.06 -8.48 10.23
CA LEU A 123 16.63 -9.03 11.46
C LEU A 123 16.78 -10.55 11.40
N LEU A 124 15.78 -11.25 10.87
CA LEU A 124 15.83 -12.70 10.68
C LEU A 124 16.98 -13.10 9.75
N LEU A 125 17.14 -12.43 8.61
CA LEU A 125 18.24 -12.69 7.67
C LEU A 125 19.62 -12.45 8.29
N VAL A 126 19.77 -11.39 9.10
CA VAL A 126 21.02 -11.12 9.82
C VAL A 126 21.30 -12.18 10.88
N SER A 127 20.27 -12.61 11.62
CA SER A 127 20.39 -13.69 12.61
C SER A 127 20.82 -15.01 11.95
N GLU A 128 20.20 -15.37 10.83
CA GLU A 128 20.54 -16.57 10.07
C GLU A 128 21.98 -16.52 9.54
N SER A 129 22.40 -15.38 8.99
CA SER A 129 23.79 -15.19 8.53
C SER A 129 24.80 -15.33 9.67
N ARG A 130 24.53 -14.73 10.84
CA ARG A 130 25.40 -14.86 12.03
C ARG A 130 25.46 -16.29 12.53
N TYR A 131 24.32 -16.98 12.56
CA TYR A 131 24.25 -18.39 12.95
C TYR A 131 25.10 -19.27 12.04
N LEU A 132 25.02 -19.08 10.72
CA LEU A 132 25.82 -19.85 9.76
C LEU A 132 27.32 -19.61 9.92
N ILE A 133 27.75 -18.38 10.21
CA ILE A 133 29.16 -18.05 10.46
C ILE A 133 29.67 -18.76 11.73
N LEU A 134 28.88 -18.75 12.80
CA LEU A 134 29.24 -19.46 14.04
C LEU A 134 29.35 -20.97 13.80
N LEU A 135 28.38 -21.55 13.08
CA LEU A 135 28.40 -22.97 12.74
C LEU A 135 29.63 -23.35 11.90
N HIS A 136 30.03 -22.50 10.93
CA HIS A 136 31.25 -22.74 10.15
C HIS A 136 32.51 -22.67 11.00
N ARG A 137 32.57 -21.73 11.94
CA ARG A 137 33.69 -21.59 12.88
C ARG A 137 33.81 -22.81 13.79
N ASP A 138 32.69 -23.28 14.34
CA ASP A 138 32.69 -24.47 15.22
C ASP A 138 33.12 -25.73 14.45
N ASN A 139 32.65 -25.89 13.21
CA ASN A 139 33.09 -26.99 12.35
C ASN A 139 34.59 -26.93 12.03
N GLN A 140 35.15 -25.73 11.79
CA GLN A 140 36.60 -25.57 11.58
C GLN A 140 37.39 -25.98 12.83
N LEU A 141 36.95 -25.57 14.02
CA LEU A 141 37.59 -25.94 15.28
C LEU A 141 37.57 -27.46 15.50
N LEU A 142 36.43 -28.12 15.22
CA LEU A 142 36.33 -29.58 15.32
C LEU A 142 37.27 -30.31 14.34
N GLN A 143 37.41 -29.79 13.12
CA GLN A 143 38.36 -30.35 12.13
C GLN A 143 39.81 -30.20 12.59
N GLU A 144 40.17 -29.05 13.19
CA GLU A 144 41.51 -28.83 13.74
C GLU A 144 41.82 -29.75 14.92
N LEU A 145 40.85 -30.00 15.80
CA LEU A 145 41.01 -30.95 16.90
C LEU A 145 41.25 -32.37 16.37
N LYS A 146 40.44 -32.82 15.41
CA LYS A 146 40.57 -34.15 14.79
C LYS A 146 41.90 -34.35 14.06
N ARG A 147 42.54 -33.28 13.58
CA ARG A 147 43.86 -33.35 12.90
C ARG A 147 45.02 -33.49 13.89
N LYS A 148 44.83 -33.11 15.16
CA LYS A 148 45.87 -33.18 16.19
C LYS A 148 45.93 -34.53 16.92
N GLU A 149 44.91 -35.36 16.76
CA GLU A 149 44.86 -36.76 17.19
C GLU A 149 45.45 -37.69 16.12
#